data_AF-A0A8X6FC44-F1
#
_entry.id   AF-A0A8X6FC44-F1
#
_cell.length_a   1.000
_cell.length_b   1.000
_cell.length_c   1.000
_cell.angle_alpha   90.00
_cell.angle_beta   90.00
_cell.angle_gamma   90.00
#
_symmetry.space_group_name_H-M   'P 1'
#
loop_
_entity.id
_entity.type
_entity.pdbx_description
1 polymer ?
#
loop_
_entity_poly.entity_id
_entity_poly.type
_entity_poly.pdbx_seq_one_letter_code
_entity_poly.pdbx_strand_id
1 'polypeptide(L)'
;MCRILHTDLGTQPRLLISGTTIRVRLLKAKDEFTLLAKSGNYRLQIENISLFIRKCDVSSSILVGHEKALEQSLVQMPFTRIETKTFTLSSGLKSVIISNAVNGILPSRMILGLVSNSAFNGDFQKKSFQFQEL
;
A
#
# COMPACT_ATOMS: atom_id res chain seq x y z
N MET A 1 11.60 -14.81 -1.77
CA MET A 1 10.15 -14.67 -2.08
C MET A 1 9.96 -13.34 -2.80
N CYS A 2 9.81 -13.33 -4.13
CA CYS A 2 9.56 -12.09 -4.88
C CYS A 2 8.06 -11.91 -5.06
N ARG A 3 7.47 -10.88 -4.44
CA ARG A 3 6.06 -10.49 -4.61
C ARG A 3 5.97 -9.13 -5.28
N ILE A 4 4.84 -8.90 -5.92
CA ILE A 4 4.49 -7.60 -6.50
C ILE A 4 4.41 -6.57 -5.36
N LEU A 5 4.99 -5.40 -5.58
CA LEU A 5 4.81 -4.27 -4.68
C LEU A 5 3.37 -3.75 -4.84
N HIS A 6 2.56 -3.94 -3.81
CA HIS A 6 1.16 -3.48 -3.81
C HIS A 6 1.11 -1.96 -3.65
N THR A 7 1.06 -1.25 -4.77
CA THR A 7 0.84 0.21 -4.84
C THR A 7 -0.34 0.51 -5.75
N ASP A 8 -1.02 1.62 -5.51
CA ASP A 8 -2.15 2.07 -6.34
C ASP A 8 -1.79 2.06 -7.84
N LEU A 9 -0.63 2.63 -8.18
CA LEU A 9 -0.11 2.71 -9.54
C LEU A 9 0.35 1.34 -10.11
N GLY A 10 0.73 0.40 -9.25
CA GLY A 10 1.16 -0.95 -9.65
C GLY A 10 -0.01 -1.91 -9.90
N THR A 11 -1.23 -1.52 -9.53
CA THR A 11 -2.43 -2.36 -9.70
C THR A 11 -3.28 -2.01 -10.91
N GLN A 12 -3.03 -0.86 -11.56
CA GLN A 12 -3.76 -0.46 -12.77
C GLN A 12 -3.26 -1.20 -14.03
N PRO A 13 -4.11 -1.40 -15.06
CA PRO A 13 -3.83 -2.32 -16.17
C PRO A 13 -2.90 -1.78 -17.27
N ARG A 14 -2.56 -0.49 -17.27
CA ARG A 14 -1.75 0.19 -18.29
C ARG A 14 -0.29 0.28 -17.88
N LEU A 15 0.61 0.33 -18.86
CA LEU A 15 2.01 0.65 -18.59
C LEU A 15 2.20 2.14 -18.35
N LEU A 16 3.20 2.49 -17.55
CA LEU A 16 3.59 3.89 -17.38
C LEU A 16 4.26 4.40 -18.65
N ILE A 17 4.00 5.67 -18.97
CA ILE A 17 4.55 6.31 -20.16
C ILE A 17 6.03 6.58 -19.99
N SER A 18 6.76 6.50 -21.10
CA SER A 18 8.17 6.87 -21.16
C SER A 18 8.41 8.28 -20.60
N GLY A 19 9.52 8.48 -19.89
CA GLY A 19 9.83 9.76 -19.25
C GLY A 19 9.15 9.99 -17.89
N THR A 20 8.28 9.08 -17.41
CA THR A 20 7.71 9.19 -16.06
C THR A 20 8.77 8.86 -15.00
N THR A 21 9.09 9.83 -14.15
CA THR A 21 9.98 9.61 -13.00
C THR A 21 9.19 9.04 -11.82
N ILE A 22 9.61 7.87 -11.33
CA ILE A 22 8.98 7.20 -10.18
C ILE A 22 9.95 7.20 -9.02
N ARG A 23 9.50 7.71 -7.87
CA ARG A 23 10.23 7.63 -6.61
C ARG A 23 9.55 6.64 -5.69
N VAL A 24 10.23 5.54 -5.38
CA VAL A 24 9.75 4.53 -4.43
C VAL A 24 10.51 4.70 -3.11
N ARG A 25 9.76 4.81 -2.00
CA ARG A 25 10.31 4.83 -0.64
C ARG A 25 9.73 3.67 0.14
N LEU A 26 10.58 2.73 0.55
CA LEU A 26 10.22 1.62 1.42
C LEU A 26 10.69 1.95 2.84
N LEU A 27 9.79 1.85 3.80
CA LEU A 27 10.09 2.07 5.22
C LEU A 27 9.95 0.73 5.93
N LYS A 28 10.97 0.33 6.70
CA LYS A 28 10.91 -0.89 7.50
C LYS A 28 9.97 -0.65 8.67
N ALA A 29 9.00 -1.55 8.84
CA ALA A 29 8.20 -1.59 10.06
C ALA A 29 9.07 -1.97 11.27
N LYS A 30 8.54 -1.72 12.47
CA LYS A 30 9.20 -2.14 13.71
C LYS A 30 9.33 -3.66 13.77
N ASP A 31 10.36 -4.15 14.47
CA ASP A 31 10.62 -5.59 14.58
C ASP A 31 9.50 -6.30 15.34
N GLU A 32 9.00 -5.69 16.41
CA GLU A 32 7.84 -6.13 17.21
C GLU A 32 6.53 -6.22 16.40
N PHE A 33 6.42 -5.46 15.30
CA PHE A 33 5.27 -5.53 14.40
C PHE A 33 5.42 -6.63 13.35
N THR A 34 6.67 -6.94 12.97
CA THR A 34 6.98 -7.82 11.83
C THR A 34 7.23 -9.26 12.25
N LEU A 35 7.78 -9.47 13.45
CA LEU A 35 8.19 -10.77 13.96
C LEU A 35 7.22 -11.26 15.04
N LEU A 36 6.94 -12.56 15.00
CA LEU A 36 6.23 -13.25 16.08
C LEU A 36 7.24 -14.12 16.84
N ALA A 37 7.31 -13.95 18.16
CA ALA A 37 8.16 -14.73 19.03
C ALA A 37 7.45 -15.10 20.34
N LYS A 38 7.66 -16.33 20.82
CA LYS A 38 7.10 -16.79 22.09
C LYS A 38 7.78 -16.12 23.30
N SER A 39 9.08 -15.87 23.20
CA SER A 39 9.90 -15.26 24.26
C SER A 39 11.14 -14.59 23.68
N GLY A 40 11.54 -13.45 24.24
CA GLY A 40 12.76 -12.73 23.86
C GLY A 40 12.55 -11.65 22.80
N ASN A 41 13.57 -10.82 22.63
CA ASN A 41 13.59 -9.72 21.67
C ASN A 41 14.39 -10.12 20.45
N TYR A 42 13.75 -10.06 19.29
CA TYR A 42 14.38 -10.36 18.02
C TYR A 42 14.45 -9.12 17.14
N ARG A 43 15.49 -9.05 16.32
CA ARG A 43 15.71 -7.96 15.36
C ARG A 43 15.62 -8.52 13.95
N LEU A 44 14.81 -7.89 13.10
CA LEU A 44 14.81 -8.18 11.67
C LEU A 44 15.85 -7.28 10.99
N GLN A 45 16.91 -7.91 10.51
CA GLN A 45 17.92 -7.27 9.68
C GLN A 45 17.67 -7.61 8.22
N ILE A 46 17.58 -6.57 7.37
CA ILE A 46 17.47 -6.73 5.93
C ILE A 46 18.87 -6.57 5.35
N GLU A 47 19.41 -7.65 4.79
CA GLU A 47 20.76 -7.65 4.21
C GLU A 47 20.77 -7.03 2.81
N ASN A 48 19.81 -7.44 1.96
CA ASN A 48 19.71 -6.99 0.58
C ASN A 48 18.25 -6.78 0.18
N ILE A 49 17.99 -5.73 -0.59
CA ILE A 49 16.69 -5.46 -1.22
C ILE A 49 16.94 -5.25 -2.71
N SER A 50 16.18 -5.96 -3.55
CA SER A 50 16.19 -5.75 -4.99
C SER A 50 14.77 -5.48 -5.48
N LEU A 51 14.61 -4.45 -6.31
CA LEU A 51 13.36 -4.13 -6.98
C LEU A 51 13.51 -4.40 -8.48
N PHE A 52 12.69 -5.32 -8.99
CA PHE A 52 12.64 -5.63 -10.42
C PHE A 52 11.49 -4.88 -11.06
N ILE A 53 11.79 -4.10 -12.09
CA ILE A 53 10.80 -3.33 -12.85
C ILE A 53 10.69 -3.95 -14.24
N ARG A 54 9.47 -4.21 -14.70
CA ARG A 54 9.22 -4.64 -16.07
C ARG A 54 9.18 -3.42 -16.97
N LYS A 55 10.07 -3.39 -17.96
CA LYS A 55 10.07 -2.41 -19.04
C LYS A 55 9.59 -3.08 -20.33
N CYS A 56 8.82 -2.36 -21.13
CA CYS A 56 8.41 -2.78 -22.47
C CYS A 56 9.19 -1.95 -23.48
N ASP A 57 9.89 -2.61 -24.40
CA ASP A 57 10.54 -1.95 -25.52
C ASP A 57 9.58 -1.91 -26.71
N VAL A 58 9.36 -0.71 -27.24
CA VAL A 58 8.41 -0.43 -28.32
C VAL A 58 9.16 0.13 -29.53
N SER A 59 8.60 -0.03 -30.74
CA SER A 59 9.23 0.51 -31.95
C SER A 59 9.29 2.04 -31.92
N SER A 60 10.26 2.62 -32.62
CA SER A 60 10.44 4.07 -32.74
C SER A 60 9.20 4.80 -33.28
N SER A 61 8.48 4.17 -34.22
CA SER A 61 7.23 4.71 -34.77
C SER A 61 6.15 4.92 -33.70
N ILE A 62 6.03 4.02 -32.73
CA ILE A 62 5.07 4.13 -31.63
C ILE A 62 5.48 5.23 -30.65
N LEU A 63 6.78 5.36 -30.37
CA LEU A 63 7.30 6.44 -29.51
C LEU A 63 6.98 7.82 -30.09
N VAL A 64 7.28 8.04 -31.37
CA VAL A 64 6.96 9.31 -32.06
C VAL A 64 5.45 9.56 -32.09
N GLY A 65 4.64 8.50 -32.27
CA GLY A 65 3.18 8.60 -32.18
C GLY A 65 2.69 9.04 -30.81
N HIS A 66 3.25 8.48 -29.73
CA HIS A 66 2.95 8.88 -28.36
C HIS A 66 3.37 10.33 -28.07
N GLU A 67 4.54 10.77 -28.52
CA GLU A 67 5.01 12.15 -28.37
C GLU A 67 4.04 13.15 -29.00
N LYS A 68 3.63 12.92 -30.26
CA LYS A 68 2.64 13.78 -30.93
C LYS A 68 1.27 13.79 -30.24
N ALA A 69 0.82 12.64 -29.73
CA ALA A 69 -0.45 12.56 -29.00
C ALA A 69 -0.40 13.33 -27.67
N LEU A 70 0.76 13.34 -27.01
CA LEU A 70 1.02 14.06 -25.76
C LEU A 70 1.11 15.58 -25.95
N GLU A 71 1.53 16.04 -27.14
CA GLU A 71 1.47 17.47 -27.50
C GLU A 71 0.02 17.98 -27.59
N GLN A 72 -0.92 17.12 -27.99
CA GLN A 72 -2.32 17.47 -28.21
C GLN A 72 -3.21 17.21 -27.00
N SER A 73 -2.84 16.25 -26.14
CA SER A 73 -3.71 15.79 -25.05
C SER A 73 -2.93 15.27 -23.85
N LEU A 74 -3.54 15.43 -22.66
CA LEU A 74 -3.01 14.85 -21.43
C LEU A 74 -3.33 13.37 -21.35
N VAL A 75 -2.38 12.58 -20.85
CA VAL A 75 -2.65 11.17 -20.59
C VAL A 75 -3.41 11.00 -19.28
N GLN A 76 -4.50 10.25 -19.38
CA GLN A 76 -5.31 9.82 -18.26
C GLN A 76 -4.94 8.40 -17.85
N MET A 77 -4.42 8.26 -16.63
CA MET A 77 -4.10 6.97 -16.01
C MET A 77 -5.11 6.70 -14.89
N PRO A 78 -6.16 5.90 -15.13
CA PRO A 78 -7.10 5.55 -14.08
C PRO A 78 -6.43 4.59 -13.11
N PHE A 79 -6.53 4.88 -11.81
CA PHE A 79 -6.14 3.97 -10.74
C PHE A 79 -7.12 4.07 -9.59
N THR A 80 -7.27 2.99 -8.83
CA THR A 80 -8.03 3.01 -7.59
C THR A 80 -7.10 3.38 -6.45
N ARG A 81 -7.37 4.51 -5.81
CA ARG A 81 -6.62 4.94 -4.62
C ARG A 81 -7.01 4.08 -3.43
N ILE A 82 -6.04 3.49 -2.75
CA ILE A 82 -6.26 2.74 -1.51
C ILE A 82 -5.82 3.63 -0.35
N GLU A 83 -6.73 3.91 0.57
CA GLU A 83 -6.46 4.69 1.77
C GLU A 83 -6.76 3.86 3.01
N THR A 84 -5.79 3.78 3.92
CA THR A 84 -5.97 3.13 5.23
C THR A 84 -6.10 4.21 6.29
N LYS A 85 -7.22 4.21 7.00
CA LYS A 85 -7.46 5.06 8.16
C LYS A 85 -7.58 4.21 9.41
N THR A 86 -6.98 4.67 10.49
CA THR A 86 -6.89 3.94 11.75
C THR A 86 -7.57 4.75 12.84
N PHE A 87 -8.50 4.13 13.56
CA PHE A 87 -9.22 4.74 14.66
C PHE A 87 -8.97 3.92 15.93
N THR A 88 -8.74 4.58 17.05
CA THR A 88 -8.57 3.92 18.35
C THR A 88 -9.91 3.96 19.08
N LEU A 89 -10.36 2.79 19.54
CA LEU A 89 -11.61 2.64 20.29
C LEU A 89 -11.30 2.27 21.73
N SER A 90 -11.98 2.92 22.68
CA SER A 90 -11.88 2.59 24.10
C SER A 90 -12.65 1.31 24.42
N SER A 91 -12.18 0.55 25.41
CA SER A 91 -12.87 -0.65 25.89
C SER A 91 -14.25 -0.31 26.49
N GLY A 92 -15.22 -1.22 26.33
CA GLY A 92 -16.57 -1.09 26.91
C GLY A 92 -17.56 -0.26 26.08
N LEU A 93 -17.14 0.28 24.93
CA LEU A 93 -18.04 0.99 24.02
C LEU A 93 -18.96 0.00 23.30
N LYS A 94 -20.28 0.25 23.35
CA LYS A 94 -21.30 -0.54 22.63
C LYS A 94 -21.56 -0.02 21.22
N SER A 95 -21.35 1.27 20.99
CA SER A 95 -21.54 1.92 19.71
C SER A 95 -20.59 3.11 19.60
N VAL A 96 -20.04 3.33 18.40
CA VAL A 96 -19.15 4.44 18.09
C VAL A 96 -19.55 5.03 16.75
N ILE A 97 -19.72 6.35 16.74
CA ILE A 97 -19.93 7.13 15.51
C ILE A 97 -18.60 7.81 15.18
N ILE A 98 -18.02 7.44 14.05
CA ILE A 98 -16.79 8.06 13.54
C ILE A 98 -17.17 9.13 12.53
N SER A 99 -17.33 10.36 13.02
CA SER A 99 -17.58 11.52 12.18
C SER A 99 -16.41 11.74 11.21
N ASN A 100 -16.71 12.08 9.95
CA ASN A 100 -15.71 12.37 8.92
C ASN A 100 -14.71 11.20 8.68
N ALA A 101 -15.20 9.96 8.82
CA ALA A 101 -14.40 8.77 8.52
C ALA A 101 -13.84 8.80 7.08
N VAL A 102 -14.60 9.35 6.13
CA VAL A 102 -14.16 9.62 4.76
C VAL A 102 -14.28 11.12 4.49
N ASN A 103 -13.24 11.72 3.94
CA ASN A 103 -13.24 13.13 3.52
C ASN A 103 -13.06 13.18 2.00
N GLY A 104 -13.96 13.86 1.30
CA GLY A 104 -13.91 13.99 -0.16
C GLY A 104 -14.56 12.81 -0.88
N ILE A 105 -13.81 12.12 -1.73
CA ILE A 105 -14.33 11.06 -2.61
C ILE A 105 -14.72 9.85 -1.78
N LEU A 106 -15.98 9.41 -1.93
CA LEU A 106 -16.49 8.20 -1.27
C LEU A 106 -15.86 6.94 -1.89
N PRO A 107 -15.35 5.98 -1.09
CA PRO A 107 -14.79 4.76 -1.63
C PRO A 107 -15.88 3.86 -2.22
N SER A 108 -15.55 3.16 -3.30
CA SER A 108 -16.42 2.12 -3.88
C SER A 108 -16.46 0.84 -3.06
N ARG A 109 -15.45 0.62 -2.20
CA ARG A 109 -15.35 -0.53 -1.30
C ARG A 109 -14.71 -0.11 0.00
N MET A 110 -15.31 -0.52 1.11
CA MET A 110 -14.76 -0.35 2.44
C MET A 110 -14.49 -1.72 3.06
N ILE A 111 -13.30 -1.89 3.63
CA ILE A 111 -12.92 -3.06 4.41
C ILE A 111 -12.65 -2.57 5.82
N LEU A 112 -13.33 -3.16 6.79
CA LEU A 112 -13.15 -2.87 8.21
C LEU A 112 -12.41 -4.04 8.84
N GLY A 113 -11.42 -3.73 9.68
CA GLY A 113 -10.67 -4.72 10.42
C GLY A 113 -10.44 -4.22 11.83
N LEU A 114 -10.78 -5.04 12.82
CA LEU A 114 -10.56 -4.75 14.23
C LEU A 114 -9.34 -5.53 14.72
N VAL A 115 -8.48 -4.84 15.47
CA VAL A 115 -7.26 -5.44 16.03
C VAL A 115 -7.00 -4.81 17.39
N SER A 116 -6.43 -5.60 18.32
CA SER A 116 -6.04 -5.07 19.63
C SER A 116 -4.99 -3.97 19.48
N ASN A 117 -5.08 -2.92 20.32
CA ASN A 117 -4.15 -1.78 20.26
C ASN A 117 -2.68 -2.22 20.45
N SER A 118 -2.42 -3.22 21.30
CA SER A 118 -1.09 -3.81 21.46
C SER A 118 -0.57 -4.45 20.18
N ALA A 119 -1.42 -5.20 19.45
CA ALA A 119 -1.00 -5.82 18.21
C ALA A 119 -0.79 -4.79 17.09
N PHE A 120 -1.60 -3.73 17.04
CA PHE A 120 -1.45 -2.63 16.08
C PHE A 120 -0.12 -1.87 16.25
N ASN A 121 0.29 -1.59 17.49
CA ASN A 121 1.54 -0.87 17.77
C ASN A 121 2.80 -1.75 17.65
N GLY A 122 2.62 -3.07 17.60
CA GLY A 122 3.67 -4.09 17.55
C GLY A 122 3.88 -4.73 18.92
N ASP A 123 3.87 -6.06 18.95
CA ASP A 123 4.10 -6.89 20.13
C ASP A 123 4.54 -8.27 19.63
N PHE A 124 5.71 -8.75 20.06
CA PHE A 124 6.25 -10.03 19.62
C PHE A 124 5.30 -11.21 19.87
N GLN A 125 4.42 -11.13 20.88
CA GLN A 125 3.49 -12.20 21.21
C GLN A 125 2.14 -12.07 20.48
N LYS A 126 1.84 -10.93 19.88
CA LYS A 126 0.54 -10.68 19.23
C LYS A 126 0.71 -10.37 17.75
N LYS A 127 -0.09 -11.04 16.92
CA LYS A 127 -0.07 -10.85 15.47
C LYS A 127 -0.74 -9.53 15.09
N SER A 128 0.02 -8.61 14.50
CA SER A 128 -0.49 -7.30 14.04
C SER A 128 -1.54 -7.38 12.91
N PHE A 129 -1.55 -8.47 12.14
CA PHE A 129 -2.53 -8.71 11.06
C PHE A 129 -3.57 -9.79 11.40
N GLN A 130 -3.70 -10.15 12.67
CA GLN A 130 -4.80 -11.02 13.11
C GLN A 130 -5.99 -10.14 13.46
N PHE A 131 -6.84 -9.92 12.46
CA PHE A 131 -8.11 -9.22 12.66
C PHE A 131 -9.04 -10.10 13.49
N GLN A 132 -9.59 -9.52 14.56
CA GLN A 132 -10.57 -10.17 15.41
C GLN A 132 -11.92 -10.09 14.69
N GLU A 133 -12.42 -11.26 14.31
CA GLU A 133 -13.68 -11.52 13.60
C GLU A 133 -13.86 -10.70 12.30
N LEU A 134 -13.55 -11.37 11.19
CA LEU A 134 -14.14 -11.14 9.87
C LEU A 134 -14.94 -12.39 9.49
#